data_AF-C5K693-F1
#
_entry.id   AF-C5K693-F1
#
_cell.length_a   1.000
_cell.length_b   1.000
_cell.length_c   1.000
_cell.angle_alpha   90.00
_cell.angle_beta   90.00
_cell.angle_gamma   90.00
#
_symmetry.space_group_name_H-M   'P 1'
#
loop_
_entity.id
_entity.type
_entity.pdbx_description
1 polymer ?
#
loop_
_entity_poly.entity_id
_entity_poly.type
_entity_poly.pdbx_seq_one_letter_code
_entity_poly.pdbx_strand_id
1 'polypeptide(L)'
;MPEELVSYTAMQSADLQNATLPKAADELWQPSPPLRRQIRDYIQANQTPDGEVNATFCVTWEFGHSQPGSVRSSGYHCVQSVEPAQQLLDAMALVNGSQLHIDGLLPRALYLNGPWASPPGSFRQFTNVSLKVEEEDSQIWWSLAENPTLAVVSERAVPPSAGGGASASSTLSVISLYVGVVLTIGRFFRLVIQDSSKRIMFEELPSVTYLLQLCQGVQIARMRHSLEAERVLYYEVVTLYRSPAKLLSVTGSTSHMPDVLVSKRAAAHAALRRRGEPHGSGTSAAGAPLPPAEV
;
A
#
# COMPACT_ATOMS: atom_id res chain seq x y z
N MET A 1 -9.83 -1.80 -34.99
CA MET A 1 -9.14 -1.16 -33.84
C MET A 1 -7.66 -1.46 -33.99
N PRO A 2 -6.73 -0.52 -33.80
CA PRO A 2 -5.31 -0.85 -33.82
C PRO A 2 -5.01 -1.79 -32.66
N GLU A 3 -4.43 -2.96 -32.95
CA GLU A 3 -4.31 -4.13 -32.06
C GLU A 3 -3.29 -4.01 -30.91
N GLU A 4 -2.80 -2.81 -30.55
CA GLU A 4 -1.68 -2.68 -29.59
C GLU A 4 -1.95 -1.80 -28.36
N LEU A 5 -3.21 -1.43 -28.08
CA LEU A 5 -3.59 -1.00 -26.71
C LEU A 5 -3.62 -2.16 -25.69
N VAL A 6 -3.31 -3.38 -26.13
CA VAL A 6 -3.35 -4.63 -25.34
C VAL A 6 -2.29 -4.67 -24.22
N SER A 7 -1.28 -3.80 -24.22
CA SER A 7 -0.33 -3.71 -23.11
C SER A 7 -0.91 -3.08 -21.82
N TYR A 8 -2.14 -2.56 -21.89
CA TYR A 8 -2.92 -2.10 -20.74
C TYR A 8 -4.15 -2.99 -20.52
N THR A 9 -3.93 -4.25 -20.16
CA THR A 9 -4.95 -5.28 -19.90
C THR A 9 -5.95 -5.00 -18.77
N ALA A 10 -5.97 -3.78 -18.21
CA ALA A 10 -6.93 -3.33 -17.19
C ALA A 10 -7.84 -2.18 -17.65
N MET A 11 -7.70 -1.67 -18.88
CA MET A 11 -8.55 -0.58 -19.38
C MET A 11 -9.86 -1.15 -19.95
N GLN A 12 -10.98 -0.76 -19.36
CA GLN A 12 -12.30 -1.10 -19.89
C GLN A 12 -12.69 -0.05 -20.94
N SER A 13 -13.56 -0.43 -21.89
CA SER A 13 -14.10 0.51 -22.88
C SER A 13 -14.81 1.71 -22.24
N ALA A 14 -15.26 1.58 -21.00
CA ALA A 14 -15.89 2.65 -20.23
C ALA A 14 -14.93 3.77 -19.79
N ASP A 15 -13.62 3.53 -19.79
CA ASP A 15 -12.61 4.50 -19.32
C ASP A 15 -12.06 5.35 -20.48
N LEU A 16 -12.43 5.02 -21.73
CA LEU A 16 -12.06 5.71 -22.95
C LEU A 16 -13.17 6.68 -23.38
N GLN A 17 -12.82 7.94 -23.60
CA GLN A 17 -13.71 8.97 -24.13
C GLN A 17 -13.08 9.61 -25.36
N ASN A 18 -13.88 9.84 -26.40
CA ASN A 18 -13.45 10.58 -27.58
C ASN A 18 -13.91 12.04 -27.45
N ALA A 19 -12.96 12.96 -27.35
CA ALA A 19 -13.20 14.39 -27.37
C ALA A 19 -13.06 14.90 -28.82
N THR A 20 -14.14 15.44 -29.37
CA THR A 20 -14.12 16.14 -30.66
C THR A 20 -13.91 17.63 -30.41
N LEU A 21 -12.82 18.18 -30.93
CA LEU A 21 -12.56 19.62 -30.81
C LEU A 21 -13.31 20.37 -31.94
N PRO A 22 -14.01 21.48 -31.63
CA PRO A 22 -14.63 22.30 -32.66
C PRO A 22 -13.57 22.92 -33.57
N LYS A 23 -13.94 23.18 -34.84
CA LYS A 23 -13.05 23.78 -35.83
C LYS A 23 -12.65 25.21 -35.50
N ALA A 24 -13.62 26.06 -35.18
CA ALA A 24 -13.37 27.47 -34.93
C ALA A 24 -13.01 27.69 -33.46
N ALA A 25 -12.12 28.64 -33.20
CA ALA A 25 -11.85 29.11 -31.85
C ALA A 25 -13.09 29.82 -31.27
N ASP A 26 -13.36 29.60 -29.99
CA ASP A 26 -14.45 30.27 -29.27
C ASP A 26 -14.13 31.74 -28.98
N GLU A 27 -12.84 32.11 -28.99
CA GLU A 27 -12.36 33.46 -28.72
C GLU A 27 -11.79 34.13 -29.96
N LEU A 28 -12.04 35.44 -30.07
CA LEU A 28 -11.51 36.27 -31.14
C LEU A 28 -10.00 36.51 -30.96
N TRP A 29 -9.25 36.50 -32.06
CA TRP A 29 -7.83 36.80 -32.06
C TRP A 29 -7.61 38.32 -32.16
N GLN A 30 -7.42 38.98 -31.02
CA GLN A 30 -7.29 40.44 -30.93
C GLN A 30 -5.95 40.94 -30.34
N PRO A 31 -4.78 40.56 -30.90
CA PRO A 31 -3.52 41.17 -30.50
C PRO A 31 -3.47 42.64 -30.90
N SER A 32 -2.91 43.48 -30.02
CA SER A 32 -2.79 44.92 -30.29
C SER A 32 -2.03 45.18 -31.62
N PRO A 33 -2.43 46.19 -32.41
CA PRO A 33 -1.73 46.55 -33.64
C PRO A 33 -0.21 46.74 -33.50
N PRO A 34 0.34 47.34 -32.43
CA PRO A 34 1.80 47.42 -32.25
C PRO A 34 2.42 46.06 -31.97
N LEU A 35 1.79 45.18 -31.19
CA LEU A 35 2.29 43.82 -30.94
C LEU A 35 2.39 43.01 -32.24
N ARG A 36 1.38 43.12 -33.11
CA ARG A 36 1.42 42.47 -34.43
C ARG A 36 2.59 42.94 -35.29
N ARG A 37 2.85 44.26 -35.31
CA ARG A 37 4.00 44.82 -36.03
C ARG A 37 5.32 44.30 -35.44
N GLN A 38 5.44 44.30 -34.12
CA GLN A 38 6.61 43.78 -33.43
C GLN A 38 6.89 42.30 -33.76
N ILE A 39 5.86 41.46 -33.82
CA ILE A 39 6.02 40.04 -34.20
C ILE A 39 6.49 39.92 -35.65
N ARG A 40 5.91 40.70 -36.58
CA ARG A 40 6.35 40.68 -37.99
C ARG A 40 7.79 41.15 -38.14
N ASP A 41 8.17 42.23 -37.47
CA ASP A 41 9.54 42.74 -37.50
C ASP A 41 10.52 41.71 -36.92
N TYR A 42 10.12 40.98 -35.86
CA TYR A 42 10.91 39.89 -35.28
C TYR A 42 11.07 38.70 -36.23
N ILE A 43 10.02 38.31 -36.94
CA ILE A 43 10.08 37.24 -37.96
C ILE A 43 10.99 37.67 -39.12
N GLN A 44 10.92 38.93 -39.56
CA GLN A 44 11.78 39.47 -40.62
C GLN A 44 13.25 39.57 -40.22
N ALA A 45 13.53 39.95 -38.96
CA ALA A 45 14.90 40.09 -38.47
C ALA A 45 15.61 38.73 -38.25
N ASN A 46 14.87 37.66 -37.97
CA ASN A 46 15.41 36.33 -37.65
C ASN A 46 15.27 35.32 -38.79
N GLN A 47 15.11 35.78 -40.03
CA GLN A 47 15.10 34.89 -41.20
C GLN A 47 16.49 34.32 -41.44
N THR A 48 16.54 33.02 -41.73
CA THR A 48 17.73 32.39 -42.31
C THR A 48 17.96 32.93 -43.72
N PRO A 49 19.17 32.78 -44.29
CA PRO A 49 19.45 33.18 -45.68
C PRO A 49 18.53 32.52 -46.71
N ASP A 50 17.96 31.35 -46.36
CA ASP A 50 17.03 30.59 -47.19
C ASP A 50 15.55 31.04 -47.04
N GLY A 51 15.30 32.05 -46.19
CA GLY A 51 13.96 32.61 -45.96
C GLY A 51 13.11 31.82 -44.96
N GLU A 52 13.72 31.00 -44.12
CA GLU A 52 13.04 30.20 -43.09
C GLU A 52 13.19 30.83 -41.70
N VAL A 53 12.25 30.52 -40.80
CA VAL A 53 12.29 30.97 -39.40
C VAL A 53 12.03 29.79 -38.49
N ASN A 54 12.83 29.68 -37.44
CA ASN A 54 12.62 28.67 -36.40
C ASN A 54 11.54 29.18 -35.42
N ALA A 55 10.41 28.49 -35.41
CA ALA A 55 9.28 28.80 -34.54
C ALA A 55 9.00 27.64 -33.60
N THR A 56 8.59 27.94 -32.36
CA THR A 56 8.11 26.92 -31.43
C THR A 56 6.63 27.09 -31.23
N PHE A 57 5.87 26.04 -31.57
CA PHE A 57 4.44 25.97 -31.37
C PHE A 57 4.14 25.12 -30.15
N CYS A 58 3.30 25.61 -29.25
CA CYS A 58 2.90 24.89 -28.05
C CYS A 58 1.39 24.74 -27.99
N VAL A 59 0.94 23.57 -27.59
CA VAL A 59 -0.45 23.28 -27.26
C VAL A 59 -0.54 22.89 -25.78
N THR A 60 -1.59 23.37 -25.12
CA THR A 60 -1.91 23.06 -23.72
C THR A 60 -3.29 22.43 -23.66
N TRP A 61 -3.51 21.58 -22.67
CA TRP A 61 -4.82 20.99 -22.41
C TRP A 61 -5.07 20.91 -20.91
N GLU A 62 -6.34 21.10 -20.54
CA GLU A 62 -6.82 21.00 -19.17
C GLU A 62 -8.12 20.21 -19.13
N PHE A 63 -8.17 19.23 -18.24
CA PHE A 63 -9.33 18.38 -18.03
C PHE A 63 -9.91 18.62 -16.63
N GLY A 64 -11.17 19.06 -16.60
CA GLY A 64 -11.97 19.12 -15.38
C GLY A 64 -12.65 17.78 -15.12
N HIS A 65 -12.63 17.34 -13.87
CA HIS A 65 -13.29 16.10 -13.44
C HIS A 65 -14.61 16.43 -12.74
N SER A 66 -15.63 15.60 -12.97
CA SER A 66 -16.97 15.79 -12.38
C SER A 66 -17.03 15.55 -10.87
N GLN A 67 -16.05 14.81 -10.32
CA GLN A 67 -16.04 14.45 -8.91
C GLN A 67 -15.60 15.63 -8.03
N PRO A 68 -16.35 15.95 -6.95
CA PRO A 68 -16.00 17.05 -6.06
C PRO A 68 -14.67 16.81 -5.36
N GLY A 69 -13.78 17.81 -5.41
CA GLY A 69 -12.43 17.74 -4.81
C GLY A 69 -11.39 17.02 -5.67
N SER A 70 -11.72 16.61 -6.90
CA SER A 70 -10.75 16.04 -7.83
C SER A 70 -9.80 17.11 -8.36
N VAL A 71 -8.51 16.75 -8.48
CA VAL A 71 -7.47 17.61 -9.04
C VAL A 71 -7.65 17.68 -10.56
N ARG A 72 -7.54 18.88 -11.15
CA ARG A 72 -7.55 19.04 -12.61
C ARG A 72 -6.31 18.38 -13.21
N SER A 73 -6.50 17.68 -14.33
CA SER A 73 -5.38 17.10 -15.06
C SER A 73 -4.95 18.05 -16.17
N SER A 74 -3.68 18.42 -16.21
CA SER A 74 -3.14 19.35 -17.21
C SER A 74 -1.90 18.78 -17.89
N GLY A 75 -1.64 19.26 -19.10
CA GLY A 75 -0.40 18.97 -19.81
C GLY A 75 -0.18 19.93 -20.96
N TYR A 76 1.00 19.82 -21.55
CA TYR A 76 1.37 20.62 -22.71
C TYR A 76 2.33 19.83 -23.61
N HIS A 77 2.40 20.24 -24.87
CA HIS A 77 3.36 19.74 -25.83
C HIS A 77 3.82 20.89 -26.71
N CYS A 78 5.12 20.91 -27.02
CA CYS A 78 5.71 21.92 -27.89
C CYS A 78 6.48 21.25 -29.01
N VAL A 79 6.36 21.80 -30.21
CA VAL A 79 7.09 21.39 -31.41
C VAL A 79 7.91 22.57 -31.89
N GLN A 80 9.18 22.33 -32.17
CA GLN A 80 10.01 23.26 -32.93
C GLN A 80 9.80 22.95 -34.41
N SER A 81 9.33 23.92 -35.18
CA SER A 81 9.15 23.81 -36.63
C SER A 81 9.95 24.88 -37.34
N VAL A 82 10.52 24.51 -38.47
CA VAL A 82 11.20 25.43 -39.38
C VAL A 82 10.21 25.70 -40.50
N GLU A 83 9.63 26.91 -40.48
CA GLU A 83 8.58 27.30 -41.42
C GLU A 83 9.10 28.41 -42.35
N PRO A 84 8.63 28.47 -43.60
CA PRO A 84 8.93 29.58 -44.48
C PRO A 84 8.38 30.88 -43.88
N ALA A 85 9.24 31.89 -43.77
CA ALA A 85 8.91 33.13 -43.08
C ALA A 85 7.71 33.84 -43.71
N GLN A 86 7.52 33.70 -45.03
CA GLN A 86 6.40 34.28 -45.75
C GLN A 86 5.05 33.73 -45.28
N GLN A 87 4.93 32.41 -45.04
CA GLN A 87 3.67 31.83 -44.55
C GLN A 87 3.30 32.37 -43.16
N LEU A 88 4.28 32.50 -42.27
CA LEU A 88 4.08 33.09 -40.95
C LEU A 88 3.73 34.58 -41.04
N LEU A 89 4.39 35.33 -41.93
CA LEU A 89 4.12 36.75 -42.14
C LEU A 89 2.73 36.98 -42.72
N ASP A 90 2.29 36.17 -43.68
CA ASP A 90 0.95 36.25 -44.30
C ASP A 90 -0.14 35.89 -43.29
N ALA A 91 0.12 34.92 -42.42
CA ALA A 91 -0.79 34.57 -41.35
C ALA A 91 -0.87 35.68 -40.27
N MET A 92 0.26 36.31 -39.93
CA MET A 92 0.32 37.47 -39.03
C MET A 92 -0.18 38.78 -39.66
N ALA A 93 -0.25 38.86 -40.98
CA ALA A 93 -0.86 39.96 -41.73
C ALA A 93 -2.38 39.86 -41.80
N LEU A 94 -2.96 38.77 -41.26
CA LEU A 94 -4.41 38.51 -41.25
C LEU A 94 -5.02 38.45 -42.63
N VAL A 95 -4.27 37.90 -43.59
CA VAL A 95 -4.82 37.64 -44.91
C VAL A 95 -5.85 36.53 -44.77
N ASN A 96 -7.11 36.85 -45.06
CA ASN A 96 -8.22 35.90 -44.98
C ASN A 96 -7.91 34.68 -45.86
N GLY A 97 -7.96 33.49 -45.27
CA GLY A 97 -7.65 32.23 -45.95
C GLY A 97 -6.19 31.78 -45.91
N SER A 98 -5.27 32.53 -45.29
CA SER A 98 -3.91 32.07 -45.04
C SER A 98 -3.92 30.80 -44.20
N GLN A 99 -3.20 29.78 -44.65
CA GLN A 99 -3.07 28.49 -43.98
C GLN A 99 -1.67 28.30 -43.44
N LEU A 100 -1.58 27.78 -42.21
CA LEU A 100 -0.33 27.41 -41.55
C LEU A 100 -0.39 25.92 -41.22
N HIS A 101 0.52 25.13 -41.79
CA HIS A 101 0.65 23.71 -41.51
C HIS A 101 1.71 23.51 -40.42
N ILE A 102 1.39 22.75 -39.38
CA ILE A 102 2.31 22.45 -38.28
C ILE A 102 2.32 20.95 -38.05
N ASP A 103 3.48 20.34 -38.20
CA ASP A 103 3.64 18.90 -38.05
C ASP A 103 3.69 18.49 -36.57
N GLY A 104 3.02 17.39 -36.23
CA GLY A 104 3.15 16.74 -34.93
C GLY A 104 2.73 17.58 -33.70
N LEU A 105 1.82 18.54 -33.85
CA LEU A 105 1.39 19.42 -32.76
C LEU A 105 0.36 18.77 -31.82
N LEU A 106 -0.68 18.13 -32.35
CA LEU A 106 -1.78 17.60 -31.54
C LEU A 106 -1.57 16.11 -31.20
N PRO A 107 -1.64 15.69 -29.92
CA PRO A 107 -1.59 14.28 -29.57
C PRO A 107 -2.88 13.57 -30.03
N ARG A 108 -2.78 12.31 -30.47
CA ARG A 108 -3.98 11.49 -30.80
C ARG A 108 -4.64 10.90 -29.57
N ALA A 109 -3.85 10.61 -28.55
CA ALA A 109 -4.32 10.03 -27.32
C ALA A 109 -3.65 10.67 -26.10
N LEU A 110 -4.43 10.86 -25.03
CA LEU A 110 -3.95 11.32 -23.73
C LEU A 110 -4.36 10.33 -22.64
N TYR A 111 -3.44 10.09 -21.72
CA TYR A 111 -3.67 9.32 -20.51
C TYR A 111 -3.71 10.29 -19.33
N LEU A 112 -4.83 10.32 -18.60
CA LEU A 112 -5.03 11.11 -17.40
C LEU A 112 -4.66 10.26 -16.18
N ASN A 113 -3.57 10.63 -15.51
CA ASN A 113 -3.12 10.04 -14.26
C ASN A 113 -3.06 11.11 -13.18
N GLY A 114 -4.08 11.16 -12.33
CA GLY A 114 -4.20 12.17 -11.28
C GLY A 114 -4.07 13.60 -11.85
N PRO A 115 -3.07 14.39 -11.43
CA PRO A 115 -2.89 15.77 -11.91
C PRO A 115 -2.27 15.88 -13.31
N TRP A 116 -1.76 14.79 -13.88
CA TRP A 116 -1.05 14.83 -15.16
C TRP A 116 -1.89 14.28 -16.30
N ALA A 117 -1.90 15.01 -17.42
CA ALA A 117 -2.46 14.55 -18.68
C ALA A 117 -1.32 14.44 -19.69
N SER A 118 -0.86 13.23 -19.98
CA SER A 118 0.31 13.01 -20.85
C SER A 118 0.02 11.96 -21.92
N PRO A 119 0.60 12.09 -23.13
CA PRO A 119 0.52 11.04 -24.13
C PRO A 119 1.10 9.72 -23.59
N PRO A 120 0.49 8.55 -23.90
CA PRO A 120 0.99 7.27 -23.42
C PRO A 120 2.42 7.00 -23.93
N GLY A 121 3.28 6.54 -23.04
CA GLY A 121 4.74 6.51 -23.25
C GLY A 121 5.21 5.62 -24.42
N SER A 122 4.45 4.59 -24.78
CA SER A 122 4.77 3.67 -25.88
C SER A 122 4.37 4.21 -27.27
N PHE A 123 3.53 5.25 -27.34
CA PHE A 123 3.13 5.84 -28.62
C PHE A 123 2.77 7.32 -28.43
N ARG A 124 3.79 8.18 -28.59
CA ARG A 124 3.58 9.63 -28.80
C ARG A 124 3.12 9.88 -30.23
N GLN A 125 1.93 9.39 -30.58
CA GLN A 125 1.33 9.68 -31.88
C GLN A 125 0.82 11.12 -31.86
N PHE A 126 1.43 11.96 -32.68
CA PHE A 126 0.95 13.29 -32.93
C PHE A 126 0.38 13.40 -34.35
N THR A 127 -0.58 14.28 -34.52
CA THR A 127 -1.20 14.64 -35.80
C THR A 127 -0.79 16.03 -36.20
N ASN A 128 -0.63 16.20 -37.50
CA ASN A 128 -0.37 17.50 -38.11
C ASN A 128 -1.63 18.35 -38.06
N VAL A 129 -1.44 19.65 -37.98
CA VAL A 129 -2.51 20.62 -37.80
C VAL A 129 -2.39 21.68 -38.85
N SER A 130 -3.46 21.90 -39.61
CA SER A 130 -3.57 23.04 -40.51
C SER A 130 -4.49 24.08 -39.88
N LEU A 131 -3.92 25.24 -39.57
CA LEU A 131 -4.63 26.41 -39.07
C LEU A 131 -4.98 27.33 -40.22
N LYS A 132 -6.16 27.92 -40.21
CA LYS A 132 -6.64 28.88 -41.20
C LYS A 132 -7.12 30.14 -40.50
N VAL A 133 -6.68 31.29 -40.98
CA VAL A 133 -7.20 32.59 -40.56
C VAL A 133 -8.51 32.87 -41.26
N GLU A 134 -9.56 33.18 -40.50
CA GLU A 134 -10.86 33.58 -41.03
C GLU A 134 -11.25 34.96 -40.48
N GLU A 135 -11.90 35.74 -41.34
CA GLU A 135 -12.40 37.08 -41.03
C GLU A 135 -13.87 37.23 -41.47
N GLU A 136 -14.72 37.65 -40.53
CA GLU A 136 -16.13 38.00 -40.76
C GLU A 136 -16.46 39.25 -39.93
N ASP A 137 -17.16 40.23 -40.51
CA ASP A 137 -17.58 41.46 -39.82
C ASP A 137 -16.47 42.20 -39.04
N SER A 138 -15.25 42.24 -39.60
CA SER A 138 -14.04 42.80 -38.94
C SER A 138 -13.59 42.07 -37.68
N GLN A 139 -14.13 40.89 -37.42
CA GLN A 139 -13.71 39.96 -36.37
C GLN A 139 -12.86 38.87 -36.99
N ILE A 140 -11.79 38.49 -36.29
CA ILE A 140 -10.77 37.59 -36.82
C ILE A 140 -10.52 36.49 -35.81
N TRP A 141 -10.47 35.25 -36.25
CA TRP A 141 -10.19 34.08 -35.43
C TRP A 141 -9.39 33.03 -36.22
N TRP A 142 -8.88 32.05 -35.47
CA TRP A 142 -8.23 30.89 -36.06
C TRP A 142 -9.21 29.71 -36.11
N SER A 143 -9.17 28.99 -37.22
CA SER A 143 -9.92 27.75 -37.41
C SER A 143 -8.98 26.60 -37.77
N LEU A 144 -9.31 25.41 -37.32
CA LEU A 144 -8.69 24.17 -37.75
C LEU A 144 -9.33 23.72 -39.07
N ALA A 145 -8.52 23.20 -40.00
CA ALA A 145 -9.03 22.67 -41.27
C ALA A 145 -10.00 21.49 -41.08
N GLU A 146 -9.68 20.62 -40.11
CA GLU A 146 -10.42 19.41 -39.77
C GLU A 146 -10.86 19.42 -38.30
N ASN A 147 -11.84 18.59 -37.93
CA ASN A 147 -12.21 18.37 -36.54
C ASN A 147 -11.31 17.27 -35.96
N PRO A 148 -10.26 17.57 -35.19
CA PRO A 148 -9.44 16.52 -34.62
C PRO A 148 -10.22 15.77 -33.54
N THR A 149 -10.12 14.45 -33.58
CA THR A 149 -10.66 13.56 -32.55
C THR A 149 -9.53 13.15 -31.62
N LEU A 150 -9.68 13.45 -30.34
CA LEU A 150 -8.72 13.14 -29.29
C LEU A 150 -9.26 11.99 -28.43
N ALA A 151 -8.50 10.89 -28.35
CA ALA A 151 -8.81 9.78 -27.45
C ALA A 151 -8.28 10.09 -26.05
N VAL A 152 -9.17 10.32 -25.10
CA VAL A 152 -8.81 10.59 -23.71
C VAL A 152 -9.11 9.35 -22.89
N VAL A 153 -8.10 8.84 -22.19
CA VAL A 153 -8.30 7.75 -21.23
C VAL A 153 -8.09 8.29 -19.83
N SER A 154 -9.07 8.06 -18.97
CA SER A 154 -8.96 8.39 -17.56
C SER A 154 -8.61 7.17 -16.74
N GLU A 155 -7.63 7.32 -15.84
CA GLU A 155 -7.46 6.38 -14.75
C GLU A 155 -8.66 6.45 -13.80
N ARG A 156 -9.04 5.31 -13.23
CA ARG A 156 -10.12 5.26 -12.23
C ARG A 156 -9.62 5.84 -10.92
N ALA A 157 -10.20 6.97 -10.53
CA ALA A 157 -10.01 7.51 -9.21
C ALA A 157 -10.64 6.58 -8.17
N VAL A 158 -9.83 6.02 -7.27
CA VAL A 158 -10.34 5.41 -6.05
C VAL A 158 -10.69 6.56 -5.11
N PRO A 159 -11.97 6.68 -4.67
CA PRO A 159 -12.34 7.71 -3.72
C PRO A 159 -11.42 7.68 -2.50
N PRO A 160 -10.99 8.83 -1.96
CA PRO A 160 -10.17 8.88 -0.75
C PRO A 160 -10.85 8.18 0.46
N SER A 161 -12.17 7.97 0.39
CA SER A 161 -12.97 7.21 1.36
C SER A 161 -12.94 5.69 1.17
N ALA A 162 -12.65 5.18 -0.03
CA ALA A 162 -12.66 3.75 -0.35
C ALA A 162 -11.26 3.12 -0.23
N GLY A 163 -10.21 3.90 -0.49
CA GLY A 163 -8.84 3.56 -0.15
C GLY A 163 -8.41 4.33 1.08
N GLY A 164 -8.79 3.85 2.27
CA GLY A 164 -8.50 4.48 3.56
C GLY A 164 -7.10 5.06 3.63
N GLY A 165 -6.98 6.35 3.35
CA GLY A 165 -5.80 7.20 3.55
C GLY A 165 -4.46 6.65 3.09
N ALA A 166 -4.27 6.16 1.86
CA ALA A 166 -2.97 5.68 1.33
C ALA A 166 -1.83 6.73 1.21
N SER A 167 -1.78 7.72 2.10
CA SER A 167 -0.54 8.41 2.45
C SER A 167 0.38 7.41 3.18
N ALA A 168 1.71 7.59 3.11
CA ALA A 168 2.68 6.73 3.80
C ALA A 168 2.41 6.53 5.32
N SER A 169 1.52 7.34 5.91
CA SER A 169 1.01 7.18 7.27
C SER A 169 0.04 6.00 7.47
N SER A 170 -0.77 5.59 6.48
CA SER A 170 -1.73 4.49 6.65
C SER A 170 -1.10 3.12 6.55
N THR A 171 -0.09 2.95 5.69
CA THR A 171 0.67 1.69 5.62
C THR A 171 1.38 1.44 6.95
N LEU A 172 1.98 2.48 7.54
CA LEU A 172 2.52 2.42 8.90
C LEU A 172 1.42 2.15 9.95
N SER A 173 0.23 2.73 9.79
CA SER A 173 -0.90 2.50 10.71
C SER A 173 -1.36 1.05 10.73
N VAL A 174 -1.59 0.42 9.58
CA VAL A 174 -2.05 -0.98 9.51
C VAL A 174 -0.99 -1.94 10.08
N ILE A 175 0.28 -1.71 9.75
CA ILE A 175 1.39 -2.51 10.28
C ILE A 175 1.50 -2.35 11.81
N SER A 176 1.40 -1.12 12.31
CA SER A 176 1.44 -0.85 13.75
C SER A 176 0.27 -1.46 14.50
N LEU A 177 -0.93 -1.47 13.91
CA LEU A 177 -2.11 -2.14 14.46
C LEU A 177 -1.88 -3.65 14.56
N TYR A 178 -1.38 -4.27 13.49
CA TYR A 178 -1.06 -5.70 13.49
C TYR A 178 -0.04 -6.05 14.58
N VAL A 179 1.10 -5.34 14.62
CA VAL A 179 2.14 -5.56 15.62
C VAL A 179 1.59 -5.34 17.04
N GLY A 180 0.78 -4.29 17.24
CA GLY A 180 0.14 -4.02 18.53
C GLY A 180 -0.78 -5.15 19.00
N VAL A 181 -1.65 -5.66 18.14
CA VAL A 181 -2.55 -6.77 18.46
C VAL A 181 -1.77 -8.05 18.78
N VAL A 182 -0.81 -8.42 17.93
CA VAL A 182 0.01 -9.63 18.12
C VAL A 182 0.80 -9.56 19.42
N LEU A 183 1.42 -8.42 19.74
CA LEU A 183 2.15 -8.23 20.99
C LEU A 183 1.22 -8.31 22.21
N THR A 184 0.02 -7.73 22.12
CA THR A 184 -0.95 -7.76 23.22
C THR A 184 -1.39 -9.19 23.52
N ILE A 185 -1.73 -9.96 22.47
CA ILE A 185 -2.10 -11.37 22.60
C ILE A 185 -0.93 -12.19 23.16
N GLY A 186 0.29 -11.99 22.63
CA GLY A 186 1.48 -12.68 23.12
C GLY A 186 1.79 -12.39 24.59
N ARG A 187 1.59 -11.14 25.04
CA ARG A 187 1.71 -10.77 26.47
C ARG A 187 0.65 -11.45 27.32
N PHE A 188 -0.60 -11.51 26.84
CA PHE A 188 -1.67 -12.19 27.56
C PHE A 188 -1.37 -13.67 27.77
N PHE A 189 -0.97 -14.40 26.71
CA PHE A 189 -0.55 -15.79 26.84
C PHE A 189 0.62 -15.98 27.80
N ARG A 190 1.62 -15.10 27.75
CA ARG A 190 2.75 -15.13 28.68
C ARG A 190 2.30 -14.96 30.12
N LEU A 191 1.35 -14.06 30.41
CA LEU A 191 0.85 -13.83 31.78
C LEU A 191 0.16 -15.05 32.37
N VAL A 192 -0.60 -15.82 31.58
CA VAL A 192 -1.30 -17.01 32.07
C VAL A 192 -0.31 -18.12 32.47
N ILE A 193 0.78 -18.29 31.71
CA ILE A 193 1.70 -19.42 31.90
C ILE A 193 2.84 -19.07 32.87
N GLN A 194 3.32 -17.81 32.88
CA GLN A 194 4.56 -17.42 33.58
C GLN A 194 4.54 -17.65 35.10
N ASP A 195 3.38 -17.54 35.74
CA ASP A 195 3.26 -17.71 37.19
C ASP A 195 2.56 -19.02 37.62
N SER A 196 2.35 -19.94 36.68
CA SER A 196 1.70 -21.24 36.98
C SER A 196 2.51 -22.04 38.02
N SER A 197 3.86 -21.99 37.95
CA SER A 197 4.71 -22.74 38.88
C SER A 197 4.62 -22.27 40.32
N LYS A 198 4.34 -20.99 40.55
CA LYS A 198 4.20 -20.41 41.91
C LYS A 198 2.93 -20.90 42.60
N ARG A 199 1.91 -21.33 41.83
CA ARG A 199 0.63 -21.81 42.36
C ARG A 199 0.65 -23.30 42.73
N ILE A 200 1.63 -24.06 42.24
CA ILE A 200 1.77 -25.51 42.47
C ILE A 200 1.65 -25.85 43.97
N MET A 201 2.26 -25.06 44.84
CA MET A 201 2.24 -25.30 46.29
C MET A 201 0.86 -25.22 46.94
N PHE A 202 -0.13 -24.62 46.26
CA PHE A 202 -1.51 -24.47 46.73
C PHE A 202 -2.53 -25.25 45.89
N GLU A 203 -2.23 -25.51 44.62
CA GLU A 203 -3.11 -26.24 43.71
C GLU A 203 -2.88 -27.76 43.78
N GLU A 204 -1.64 -28.22 43.99
CA GLU A 204 -1.25 -29.64 43.97
C GLU A 204 -1.17 -30.24 45.39
N LEU A 205 -2.29 -30.22 46.13
CA LEU A 205 -2.37 -30.78 47.50
C LEU A 205 -3.02 -32.17 47.49
N PRO A 206 -2.48 -33.17 48.23
CA PRO A 206 -2.97 -34.56 48.16
C PRO A 206 -4.35 -34.77 48.79
N SER A 207 -4.69 -34.06 49.88
CA SER A 207 -6.03 -34.07 50.47
C SER A 207 -6.36 -32.74 51.15
N VAL A 208 -7.49 -32.14 50.79
CA VAL A 208 -7.91 -30.80 51.27
C VAL A 208 -9.03 -30.88 52.33
N THR A 209 -9.36 -32.08 52.81
CA THR A 209 -10.52 -32.32 53.68
C THR A 209 -10.45 -31.55 55.01
N TYR A 210 -9.30 -31.55 55.67
CA TYR A 210 -9.11 -30.81 56.93
C TYR A 210 -9.21 -29.28 56.72
N LEU A 211 -8.62 -28.78 55.63
CA LEU A 211 -8.66 -27.36 55.30
C LEU A 211 -10.08 -26.88 54.99
N LEU A 212 -10.87 -27.72 54.32
CA LEU A 212 -12.30 -27.48 54.09
C LEU A 212 -13.08 -27.46 55.41
N GLN A 213 -12.83 -28.39 56.34
CA GLN A 213 -13.45 -28.41 57.66
C GLN A 213 -13.11 -27.17 58.49
N LEU A 214 -11.87 -26.68 58.40
CA LEU A 214 -11.44 -25.46 59.07
C LEU A 214 -12.19 -24.23 58.52
N CYS A 215 -12.31 -24.11 57.19
CA CYS A 215 -13.09 -23.06 56.54
C CYS A 215 -14.59 -23.14 56.90
N GLN A 216 -15.16 -24.34 56.96
CA GLN A 216 -16.52 -24.56 57.41
C GLN A 216 -16.69 -24.19 58.89
N GLY A 217 -15.71 -24.50 59.74
CA GLY A 217 -15.68 -24.10 61.15
C GLY A 217 -15.72 -22.58 61.31
N VAL A 218 -14.92 -21.84 60.52
CA VAL A 218 -14.96 -20.36 60.48
C VAL A 218 -16.36 -19.88 60.07
N GLN A 219 -16.96 -20.48 59.04
CA GLN A 219 -18.30 -20.10 58.59
C GLN A 219 -19.37 -20.36 59.66
N ILE A 220 -19.28 -21.49 60.38
CA ILE A 220 -20.19 -21.82 61.48
C ILE A 220 -20.02 -20.86 62.66
N ALA A 221 -18.79 -20.52 63.03
CA ALA A 221 -18.52 -19.55 64.10
C ALA A 221 -19.10 -18.17 63.77
N ARG A 222 -19.00 -17.75 62.49
CA ARG A 222 -19.59 -16.52 61.98
C ARG A 222 -21.12 -16.53 62.03
N MET A 223 -21.75 -17.64 61.62
CA MET A 223 -23.22 -17.80 61.73
C MET A 223 -23.73 -17.76 63.17
N ARG A 224 -22.90 -18.19 64.14
CA ARG A 224 -23.21 -18.15 65.58
C ARG A 224 -22.83 -16.83 66.24
N HIS A 225 -22.32 -15.85 65.49
CA HIS A 225 -21.80 -14.57 66.00
C HIS A 225 -20.75 -14.72 67.13
N SER A 226 -20.01 -15.83 67.13
CA SER A 226 -18.99 -16.12 68.14
C SER A 226 -17.62 -15.65 67.66
N LEU A 227 -17.35 -14.35 67.81
CA LEU A 227 -16.15 -13.69 67.29
C LEU A 227 -14.83 -14.28 67.81
N GLU A 228 -14.79 -14.72 69.06
CA GLU A 228 -13.56 -15.31 69.64
C GLU A 228 -13.22 -16.64 68.97
N ALA A 229 -14.22 -17.50 68.76
CA ALA A 229 -14.05 -18.78 68.06
C ALA A 229 -13.70 -18.56 66.58
N GLU A 230 -14.32 -17.59 65.91
CA GLU A 230 -13.99 -17.19 64.55
C GLU A 230 -12.51 -16.74 64.44
N ARG A 231 -12.06 -15.89 65.36
CA ARG A 231 -10.69 -15.37 65.40
C ARG A 231 -9.66 -16.48 65.54
N VAL A 232 -9.89 -17.44 66.44
CA VAL A 232 -8.97 -18.57 66.65
C VAL A 232 -8.89 -19.45 65.41
N LEU A 233 -10.03 -19.83 64.82
CA LEU A 233 -10.06 -20.66 63.61
C LEU A 233 -9.45 -19.94 62.40
N TYR A 234 -9.71 -18.64 62.25
CA TYR A 234 -9.12 -17.83 61.17
C TYR A 234 -7.60 -17.69 61.31
N TYR A 235 -7.10 -17.48 62.53
CA TYR A 235 -5.66 -17.41 62.81
C TYR A 235 -4.96 -18.73 62.46
N GLU A 236 -5.62 -19.86 62.71
CA GLU A 236 -5.11 -21.17 62.33
C GLU A 236 -5.00 -21.31 60.80
N VAL A 237 -6.01 -20.88 60.04
CA VAL A 237 -5.96 -20.86 58.56
C VAL A 237 -4.76 -20.04 58.07
N VAL A 238 -4.59 -18.81 58.56
CA VAL A 238 -3.49 -17.93 58.14
C VAL A 238 -2.13 -18.54 58.50
N THR A 239 -2.00 -19.13 59.69
CA THR A 239 -0.76 -19.75 60.14
C THR A 239 -0.39 -20.97 59.28
N LEU A 240 -1.38 -21.75 58.84
CA LEU A 240 -1.19 -22.87 57.91
C LEU A 240 -0.71 -22.38 56.53
N TYR A 241 -1.36 -21.37 55.96
CA TYR A 241 -0.96 -20.81 54.65
C TYR A 241 0.39 -20.07 54.67
N ARG A 242 0.85 -19.62 55.85
CA ARG A 242 2.15 -18.97 56.01
C ARG A 242 3.33 -19.95 55.94
N SER A 243 3.11 -21.25 56.16
CA SER A 243 4.18 -22.26 56.18
C SER A 243 3.84 -23.44 55.26
N PRO A 244 4.50 -23.57 54.08
CA PRO A 244 4.24 -24.68 53.17
C PRO A 244 4.52 -26.05 53.78
N ALA A 245 5.51 -26.13 54.69
CA ALA A 245 5.82 -27.36 55.42
C ALA A 245 4.66 -27.81 56.31
N LYS A 246 4.01 -26.87 57.04
CA LYS A 246 2.83 -27.18 57.84
C LYS A 246 1.64 -27.54 56.96
N LEU A 247 1.41 -26.79 55.88
CA LEU A 247 0.33 -27.04 54.94
C LEU A 247 0.41 -28.47 54.37
N LEU A 248 1.60 -28.92 53.98
CA LEU A 248 1.82 -30.28 53.48
C LEU A 248 1.63 -31.34 54.58
N SER A 249 2.11 -31.08 55.79
CA SER A 249 1.94 -32.01 56.91
C SER A 249 0.47 -32.28 57.25
N VAL A 250 -0.39 -31.27 57.09
CA VAL A 250 -1.82 -31.30 57.43
C VAL A 250 -2.67 -31.85 56.28
N THR A 251 -2.28 -31.59 55.03
CA THR A 251 -2.94 -32.15 53.83
C THR A 251 -2.50 -33.58 53.51
N GLY A 252 -1.53 -34.09 54.27
CA GLY A 252 -1.00 -35.45 54.19
C GLY A 252 0.33 -35.47 53.45
N SER A 253 1.35 -36.08 54.07
CA SER A 253 2.51 -36.54 53.33
C SER A 253 2.09 -37.78 52.53
N THR A 254 2.37 -37.79 51.24
CA THR A 254 2.13 -38.87 50.28
C THR A 254 2.91 -40.14 50.67
N SER A 255 2.60 -40.73 51.82
CA SER A 255 3.06 -42.08 52.19
C SER A 255 2.17 -43.16 51.58
N HIS A 256 1.08 -42.78 50.92
CA HIS A 256 0.34 -43.64 50.01
C HIS A 256 0.60 -43.22 48.56
N MET A 257 1.81 -43.48 48.09
CA MET A 257 2.03 -43.62 46.65
C MET A 257 1.27 -44.88 46.22
N PRO A 258 0.26 -44.82 45.32
CA PRO A 258 -0.35 -46.04 44.82
C PRO A 258 0.76 -46.83 44.09
N ASP A 259 1.01 -48.07 44.53
CA ASP A 259 2.05 -49.01 44.04
C ASP A 259 2.14 -49.11 42.51
N VAL A 260 1.07 -48.72 41.81
CA VAL A 260 0.96 -48.63 40.36
C VAL A 260 2.00 -47.71 39.71
N LEU A 261 2.40 -46.61 40.36
CA LEU A 261 3.36 -45.65 39.78
C LEU A 261 4.82 -46.01 40.06
N VAL A 262 5.10 -46.72 41.17
CA VAL A 262 6.44 -47.29 41.45
C VAL A 262 6.73 -48.40 40.44
N SER A 263 5.75 -49.28 40.23
CA SER A 263 5.84 -50.40 39.27
C SER A 263 6.05 -49.91 37.84
N LYS A 264 5.34 -48.85 37.40
CA LYS A 264 5.55 -48.24 36.07
C LYS A 264 6.92 -47.59 35.91
N ARG A 265 7.46 -46.93 36.94
CA ARG A 265 8.82 -46.35 36.91
C ARG A 265 9.90 -47.43 36.88
N ALA A 266 9.74 -48.51 37.65
CA ALA A 266 10.66 -49.64 37.66
C ALA A 266 10.67 -50.39 36.31
N ALA A 267 9.49 -50.62 35.71
CA ALA A 267 9.36 -51.24 34.40
C ALA A 267 9.96 -50.38 33.27
N ALA A 268 9.77 -49.05 33.31
CA ALA A 268 10.36 -48.13 32.34
C ALA A 268 11.91 -48.08 32.43
N HIS A 269 12.46 -48.11 33.65
CA HIS A 269 13.91 -48.17 33.85
C HIS A 269 14.51 -49.51 33.40
N ALA A 270 13.79 -50.63 33.58
CA ALA A 270 14.19 -51.94 33.09
C ALA A 270 14.13 -52.04 31.56
N ALA A 271 13.14 -51.40 30.92
CA ALA A 271 13.01 -51.33 29.47
C ALA A 271 14.13 -50.50 28.81
N LEU A 272 14.56 -49.41 29.47
CA LEU A 272 15.71 -48.61 29.01
C LEU A 272 17.04 -49.35 29.13
N ARG A 273 17.20 -50.22 30.14
CA ARG A 273 18.42 -51.04 30.28
C ARG A 273 18.54 -52.15 29.23
N ARG A 274 17.42 -52.71 28.74
CA ARG A 274 17.44 -53.73 27.66
C ARG A 274 17.73 -53.16 26.27
N ARG A 275 17.64 -51.83 26.08
CA ARG A 275 17.85 -51.18 24.79
C ARG A 275 19.31 -50.74 24.55
N GLY A 276 20.20 -51.02 25.51
CA GLY A 276 21.58 -50.51 25.53
C GLY A 276 22.70 -51.52 25.24
N GLU A 277 22.41 -52.76 24.84
CA GLU A 277 23.46 -53.70 24.42
C GLU A 277 23.61 -53.72 22.88
N PRO A 278 24.78 -53.34 22.32
CA PRO A 278 25.03 -53.45 20.90
C PRO A 278 25.51 -54.87 20.53
N HIS A 279 24.72 -55.59 19.75
CA HIS A 279 25.17 -56.79 19.04
C HIS A 279 26.07 -56.38 17.86
N GLY A 280 27.32 -56.85 17.86
CA GLY A 280 28.25 -56.70 16.75
C GLY A 280 28.05 -57.71 15.61
N SER A 281 28.42 -57.28 14.40
CA SER A 281 28.75 -58.00 13.14
C SER A 281 28.09 -57.27 11.97
N GLY A 282 28.70 -56.96 10.83
CA GLY A 282 30.02 -57.14 10.23
C GLY A 282 29.96 -56.52 8.83
N THR A 283 31.10 -56.48 8.14
CA THR A 283 31.31 -56.09 6.71
C THR A 283 31.32 -54.59 6.36
N SER A 284 32.53 -54.03 6.21
CA SER A 284 32.79 -52.79 5.47
C SER A 284 33.78 -53.11 4.35
N ALA A 285 33.35 -52.95 3.11
CA ALA A 285 34.15 -53.03 1.89
C ALA A 285 34.55 -51.62 1.43
N ALA A 286 35.83 -51.49 1.09
CA ALA A 286 36.44 -50.64 0.05
C ALA A 286 36.01 -49.17 -0.15
N GLY A 287 37.00 -48.26 -0.24
CA GLY A 287 36.91 -47.19 -1.25
C GLY A 287 37.51 -45.82 -0.94
N ALA A 288 38.84 -45.74 -0.90
CA ALA A 288 39.69 -44.68 -1.48
C ALA A 288 39.89 -43.29 -0.78
N PRO A 289 41.07 -42.64 -1.00
CA PRO A 289 41.62 -41.58 -0.14
C PRO A 289 41.94 -40.24 -0.85
N LEU A 290 42.51 -39.29 -0.07
CA LEU A 290 43.31 -38.07 -0.40
C LEU A 290 42.61 -36.71 -0.18
N PRO A 291 43.34 -35.59 0.06
CA PRO A 291 44.74 -35.41 0.53
C PRO A 291 44.87 -34.42 1.74
N PRO A 292 46.08 -34.25 2.31
CA PRO A 292 46.31 -33.37 3.47
C PRO A 292 46.43 -31.89 3.11
N ALA A 293 45.98 -31.02 4.03
CA ALA A 293 46.22 -29.58 3.99
C ALA A 293 47.55 -29.25 4.68
N GLU A 294 48.44 -28.55 3.98
CA GLU A 294 49.57 -27.81 4.53
C GLU A 294 49.13 -26.41 4.99
N VAL A 295 49.78 -25.96 6.08
CA VAL A 295 49.85 -24.62 6.73
C VAL A 295 48.58 -24.08 7.39
#